data_AF-A0A849GFV0-F1
#
_entry.id   AF-A0A849GFV0-F1
#
_cell.length_a   1.000
_cell.length_b   1.000
_cell.length_c   1.000
_cell.angle_alpha   90.00
_cell.angle_beta   90.00
_cell.angle_gamma   90.00
#
_symmetry.space_group_name_H-M   'P 1'
#
loop_
_entity.id
_entity.type
_entity.pdbx_description
1 polymer ?
#
loop_
_entity_poly.entity_id
_entity_poly.type
_entity_poly.pdbx_seq_one_letter_code
_entity_poly.pdbx_strand_id
1 'polypeptide(L)'
;VYLAAGQFATTRLIARSLGLQKKPIRILDSQYFFFPLFSYKRSRADIRFTLAEAFLGVLNEKLSSEYVHLQAYGKNAIFEQLLSQLAPTRGLAEQLIDRFFLLQGFLHSRDSGHLEFTLSKSTKIRDEITIKGVPNEGSLRTARRVQGMIRQLLLGFGIVPPFSLEMVPNGRSYHTGGSFPMSGDDSVFFSDTLGRPAGLNRVHIMDAASFPSIPGSPILYTIMANADRIVTSAIDQIRST
;
A
#
# COMPACT_ATOMS: atom_id res chain seq x y z
N VAL A 1 14.95 -21.99 -8.14
CA VAL A 1 14.46 -20.85 -8.94
C VAL A 1 13.97 -19.79 -7.97
N TYR A 2 14.42 -18.56 -8.14
CA TYR A 2 14.04 -17.41 -7.30
C TYR A 2 13.22 -16.45 -8.15
N LEU A 3 11.97 -16.17 -7.75
CA LEU A 3 10.99 -15.42 -8.52
C LEU A 3 10.63 -14.12 -7.79
N ALA A 4 10.93 -12.99 -8.43
CA ALA A 4 10.64 -11.65 -7.93
C ALA A 4 10.18 -10.74 -9.09
N ALA A 5 9.16 -11.17 -9.84
CA ALA A 5 8.65 -10.42 -10.99
C ALA A 5 7.69 -9.28 -10.60
N GLY A 6 7.50 -9.06 -9.30
CA GLY A 6 6.51 -8.15 -8.74
C GLY A 6 5.16 -8.83 -8.56
N GLN A 7 4.34 -8.27 -7.65
CA GLN A 7 3.11 -8.89 -7.16
C GLN A 7 2.25 -9.53 -8.25
N PHE A 8 1.86 -8.78 -9.28
CA PHE A 8 0.92 -9.27 -10.30
C PHE A 8 1.54 -10.26 -11.28
N ALA A 9 2.79 -10.06 -11.69
CA ALA A 9 3.45 -10.94 -12.65
C ALA A 9 3.83 -12.28 -12.00
N THR A 10 4.32 -12.24 -10.75
CA THR A 10 4.54 -13.44 -9.95
C THR A 10 3.23 -14.19 -9.72
N THR A 11 2.15 -13.48 -9.35
CA THR A 11 0.83 -14.10 -9.19
C THR A 11 0.39 -14.83 -10.46
N ARG A 12 0.52 -14.17 -11.63
CA ARG A 12 0.20 -14.77 -12.93
C ARG A 12 0.99 -16.04 -13.19
N LEU A 13 2.31 -16.00 -13.00
CA LEU A 13 3.20 -17.12 -13.28
C LEU A 13 2.86 -18.34 -12.41
N ILE A 14 2.69 -18.13 -11.10
CA ILE A 14 2.35 -19.21 -10.17
C ILE A 14 0.94 -19.74 -10.41
N ALA A 15 -0.05 -18.86 -10.63
CA ALA A 15 -1.42 -19.27 -10.94
C ALA A 15 -1.48 -20.15 -12.20
N ARG A 16 -0.69 -19.81 -13.23
CA ARG A 16 -0.56 -20.62 -14.44
C ARG A 16 0.12 -21.96 -14.15
N SER A 17 1.23 -21.96 -13.43
CA SER A 17 1.99 -23.18 -13.11
C SER A 17 1.21 -24.17 -12.25
N LEU A 18 0.36 -23.69 -11.35
CA LEU A 18 -0.46 -24.50 -10.46
C LEU A 18 -1.86 -24.84 -11.03
N GLY A 19 -2.19 -24.39 -12.25
CA GLY A 19 -3.50 -24.66 -12.84
C GLY A 19 -4.66 -23.99 -12.09
N LEU A 20 -4.45 -22.78 -11.55
CA LEU A 20 -5.45 -22.02 -10.78
C LEU A 20 -6.35 -21.16 -11.67
N GLN A 21 -6.60 -21.56 -12.93
CA GLN A 21 -7.45 -20.78 -13.82
C GLN A 21 -8.87 -20.70 -13.29
N LYS A 22 -9.51 -19.55 -13.51
CA LYS A 22 -10.87 -19.20 -13.04
C LYS A 22 -11.06 -19.23 -11.52
N LYS A 23 -10.01 -19.47 -10.74
CA LYS A 23 -10.06 -19.36 -9.28
C LYS A 23 -9.63 -17.94 -8.87
N PRO A 24 -10.40 -17.25 -8.02
CA PRO A 24 -9.99 -15.96 -7.50
C PRO A 24 -8.81 -16.13 -6.54
N ILE A 25 -7.76 -15.34 -6.75
CA ILE A 25 -6.60 -15.25 -5.88
C ILE A 25 -6.68 -13.90 -5.18
N ARG A 26 -6.75 -13.92 -3.86
CA ARG A 26 -6.80 -12.70 -3.05
C ARG A 26 -5.44 -12.03 -3.05
N ILE A 27 -5.42 -10.71 -3.28
CA ILE A 27 -4.24 -9.87 -3.16
C ILE A 27 -4.54 -8.81 -2.11
N LEU A 28 -3.72 -8.74 -1.08
CA LEU A 28 -3.81 -7.74 -0.03
C LEU A 28 -3.41 -6.36 -0.57
N ASP A 29 -4.07 -5.33 -0.07
CA ASP A 29 -3.84 -3.93 -0.43
C ASP A 29 -3.67 -3.13 0.85
N SER A 30 -2.67 -2.24 0.90
CA SER A 30 -2.59 -1.19 1.92
C SER A 30 -3.29 0.04 1.35
N GLN A 31 -4.62 0.08 1.49
CA GLN A 31 -5.45 1.13 0.91
C GLN A 31 -5.09 2.47 1.53
N TYR A 32 -4.97 3.49 0.67
CA TYR A 32 -4.63 4.84 1.13
C TYR A 32 -5.80 5.80 0.98
N PHE A 33 -5.76 6.83 1.82
CA PHE A 33 -6.68 7.95 1.85
C PHE A 33 -5.87 9.24 1.97
N PHE A 34 -6.48 10.36 1.66
CA PHE A 34 -5.83 11.65 1.88
C PHE A 34 -6.82 12.72 2.29
N PHE A 35 -6.29 13.73 2.97
CA PHE A 35 -7.02 14.94 3.31
C PHE A 35 -6.06 16.12 3.37
N PRO A 36 -6.52 17.31 2.95
CA PRO A 36 -5.68 18.49 3.02
C PRO A 36 -5.55 19.00 4.47
N LEU A 37 -4.54 19.84 4.71
CA LEU A 37 -4.34 20.60 5.93
C LEU A 37 -4.07 22.06 5.56
N PHE A 38 -4.54 22.98 6.38
CA PHE A 38 -4.26 24.41 6.21
C PHE A 38 -3.65 24.99 7.48
N SER A 39 -2.46 25.60 7.36
CA SER A 39 -1.82 26.33 8.46
C SER A 39 -2.25 27.80 8.46
N TYR A 40 -2.40 28.41 9.64
CA TYR A 40 -2.57 29.86 9.75
C TYR A 40 -1.32 30.62 9.31
N LYS A 41 -0.14 30.04 9.57
CA LYS A 41 1.17 30.60 9.17
C LYS A 41 1.56 30.09 7.78
N ARG A 42 2.09 30.99 6.95
CA ARG A 42 2.69 30.61 5.67
C ARG A 42 3.95 29.78 5.92
N SER A 43 4.09 28.68 5.20
CA SER A 43 5.35 27.98 5.05
C SER A 43 6.33 28.90 4.32
N ARG A 44 7.54 29.02 4.87
CA ARG A 44 8.66 29.73 4.22
C ARG A 44 9.61 28.76 3.52
N ALA A 45 9.33 27.46 3.60
CA ALA A 45 10.18 26.43 3.04
C ALA A 45 9.95 26.35 1.52
N ASP A 46 10.98 26.64 0.74
CA ASP A 46 11.00 26.44 -0.71
C ASP A 46 11.43 24.99 -0.99
N ILE A 47 10.57 24.05 -0.58
CA ILE A 47 10.80 22.61 -0.81
C ILE A 47 10.30 22.30 -2.22
N ARG A 48 11.22 21.87 -3.09
CA ARG A 48 10.95 21.65 -4.53
C ARG A 48 11.00 20.18 -4.93
N PHE A 49 10.77 19.26 -4.00
CA PHE A 49 10.63 17.84 -4.32
C PHE A 49 9.20 17.36 -4.07
N THR A 50 8.84 16.25 -4.73
CA THR A 50 7.52 15.61 -4.61
C THR A 50 7.49 14.45 -3.60
N LEU A 51 8.60 14.23 -2.89
CA LEU A 51 8.70 13.25 -1.81
C LEU A 51 7.94 13.71 -0.56
N ALA A 52 7.60 12.75 0.30
CA ALA A 52 7.06 13.05 1.63
C ALA A 52 8.12 13.77 2.47
N GLU A 53 7.71 14.82 3.16
CA GLU A 53 8.57 15.62 4.05
C GLU A 53 8.62 15.04 5.47
N ALA A 54 7.55 14.37 5.89
CA ALA A 54 7.49 13.71 7.18
C ALA A 54 6.66 12.43 7.12
N PHE A 55 7.07 11.45 7.91
CA PHE A 55 6.33 10.23 8.19
C PHE A 55 5.78 10.27 9.61
N LEU A 56 4.49 10.01 9.77
CA LEU A 56 3.85 9.91 11.08
C LEU A 56 3.26 8.51 11.26
N GLY A 57 3.43 7.99 12.47
CA GLY A 57 2.87 6.73 12.89
C GLY A 57 1.76 6.90 13.88
N VAL A 58 0.61 6.27 13.61
CA VAL A 58 -0.49 6.20 14.57
C VAL A 58 -0.62 4.78 15.06
N LEU A 59 -0.19 4.56 16.29
CA LEU A 59 -0.43 3.34 17.04
C LEU A 59 -1.50 3.63 18.10
N ASN A 60 -2.74 3.23 17.82
CA ASN A 60 -3.86 3.44 18.71
C ASN A 60 -4.91 2.35 18.50
N GLU A 61 -4.97 1.39 19.44
CA GLU A 61 -5.87 0.23 19.38
C GLU A 61 -7.35 0.59 19.30
N LYS A 62 -7.74 1.80 19.75
CA LYS A 62 -9.12 2.29 19.61
C LYS A 62 -9.47 2.65 18.16
N LEU A 63 -8.47 2.89 17.32
CA LEU A 63 -8.60 3.25 15.91
C LEU A 63 -8.45 2.03 15.01
N SER A 64 -7.37 1.29 15.21
CA SER A 64 -7.04 0.03 14.53
C SER A 64 -6.11 -0.79 15.43
N SER A 65 -6.18 -2.12 15.33
CA SER A 65 -5.20 -3.01 15.94
C SER A 65 -3.82 -2.94 15.28
N GLU A 66 -3.71 -2.26 14.14
CA GLU A 66 -2.52 -2.17 13.31
C GLU A 66 -2.04 -0.73 13.18
N TYR A 67 -0.77 -0.58 12.81
CA TYR A 67 -0.16 0.72 12.60
C TYR A 67 -0.74 1.43 11.36
N VAL A 68 -1.25 2.64 11.55
CA VAL A 68 -1.63 3.53 10.44
C VAL A 68 -0.47 4.47 10.15
N HIS A 69 -0.03 4.50 8.90
CA HIS A 69 1.08 5.31 8.45
C HIS A 69 0.57 6.56 7.73
N LEU A 70 1.12 7.73 8.02
CA LEU A 70 0.78 8.98 7.36
C LEU A 70 2.05 9.58 6.75
N GLN A 71 1.88 10.22 5.60
CA GLN A 71 2.91 10.95 4.88
C GLN A 71 2.44 12.40 4.73
N ALA A 72 3.27 13.34 5.15
CA ALA A 72 3.00 14.76 5.00
C ALA A 72 3.74 15.31 3.79
N TYR A 73 3.02 16.03 2.96
CA TYR A 73 3.56 16.73 1.80
C TYR A 73 3.24 18.21 1.96
N GLY A 74 4.27 19.06 1.89
CA GLY A 74 4.11 20.51 1.83
C GLY A 74 3.95 20.98 0.39
N LYS A 75 4.44 22.19 0.14
CA LYS A 75 4.35 22.87 -1.15
C LYS A 75 5.14 22.10 -2.21
N ASN A 76 4.51 21.81 -3.33
CA ASN A 76 5.17 21.24 -4.51
C ASN A 76 4.41 21.63 -5.80
N ALA A 77 5.05 21.42 -6.95
CA ALA A 77 4.51 21.81 -8.25
C ALA A 77 3.14 21.18 -8.58
N ILE A 78 2.86 19.97 -8.09
CA ILE A 78 1.58 19.28 -8.33
C ILE A 78 0.44 20.04 -7.62
N PHE A 79 0.66 20.40 -6.36
CA PHE A 79 -0.35 21.14 -5.59
C PHE A 79 -0.47 22.59 -6.02
N GLU A 80 0.63 23.23 -6.44
CA GLU A 80 0.58 24.55 -7.05
C GLU A 80 -0.32 24.56 -8.29
N GLN A 81 -0.15 23.58 -9.18
CA GLN A 81 -0.97 23.44 -10.37
C GLN A 81 -2.43 23.17 -10.02
N LEU A 82 -2.69 22.22 -9.10
CA LEU A 82 -4.04 21.86 -8.67
C LEU A 82 -4.78 23.04 -8.03
N LEU A 83 -4.15 23.71 -7.05
CA LEU A 83 -4.77 24.83 -6.34
C LEU A 83 -4.95 26.05 -7.24
N SER A 84 -4.03 26.28 -8.18
CA SER A 84 -4.19 27.37 -9.17
C SER A 84 -5.34 27.14 -10.13
N GLN A 85 -5.66 25.88 -10.46
CA GLN A 85 -6.83 25.54 -11.28
C GLN A 85 -8.14 25.64 -10.51
N LEU A 86 -8.12 25.35 -9.21
CA LEU A 86 -9.31 25.38 -8.34
C LEU A 86 -9.63 26.78 -7.79
N ALA A 87 -8.64 27.65 -7.66
CA ALA A 87 -8.82 28.98 -7.07
C ALA A 87 -9.47 29.97 -8.08
N PRO A 88 -10.45 30.79 -7.65
CA PRO A 88 -11.09 31.78 -8.51
C PRO A 88 -10.15 32.89 -9.00
N THR A 89 -9.10 33.19 -8.22
CA THR A 89 -8.11 34.23 -8.54
C THR A 89 -6.70 33.78 -8.19
N ARG A 90 -5.71 34.30 -8.91
CA ARG A 90 -4.29 34.04 -8.65
C ARG A 90 -3.86 34.44 -7.23
N GLY A 91 -4.34 35.59 -6.75
CA GLY A 91 -4.01 36.06 -5.40
C GLY A 91 -4.53 35.15 -4.29
N LEU A 92 -5.71 34.54 -4.47
CA LEU A 92 -6.21 33.55 -3.52
C LEU A 92 -5.43 32.23 -3.59
N ALA A 93 -5.08 31.78 -4.81
CA ALA A 93 -4.26 30.59 -5.02
C ALA A 93 -2.94 30.70 -4.25
N GLU A 94 -2.21 31.81 -4.45
CA GLU A 94 -0.93 32.07 -3.78
C GLU A 94 -1.06 32.07 -2.24
N GLN A 95 -2.16 32.62 -1.71
CA GLN A 95 -2.41 32.59 -0.27
C GLN A 95 -2.71 31.19 0.29
N LEU A 96 -3.35 30.33 -0.48
CA LEU A 96 -3.68 28.96 -0.08
C LEU A 96 -2.48 28.03 -0.21
N ILE A 97 -1.73 28.13 -1.31
CA ILE A 97 -0.56 27.29 -1.62
C ILE A 97 0.46 27.33 -0.48
N ASP A 98 0.81 28.52 0.01
CA ASP A 98 1.82 28.65 1.07
C ASP A 98 1.33 28.15 2.45
N ARG A 99 0.06 27.78 2.57
CA ARG A 99 -0.55 27.29 3.81
C ARG A 99 -1.03 25.85 3.70
N PHE A 100 -0.99 25.29 2.51
CA PHE A 100 -1.52 23.98 2.19
C PHE A 100 -0.49 22.89 2.46
N PHE A 101 -0.96 21.81 3.08
CA PHE A 101 -0.26 20.53 3.13
C PHE A 101 -1.24 19.44 2.75
N LEU A 102 -0.74 18.32 2.25
CA LEU A 102 -1.53 17.11 2.06
C LEU A 102 -1.04 16.07 3.06
N LEU A 103 -1.97 15.49 3.82
CA LEU A 103 -1.72 14.24 4.53
C LEU A 103 -2.25 13.09 3.71
N GLN A 104 -1.38 12.14 3.40
CA GLN A 104 -1.71 10.86 2.79
C GLN A 104 -1.56 9.77 3.83
N GLY A 105 -2.64 9.09 4.18
CA GLY A 105 -2.66 7.98 5.12
C GLY A 105 -2.78 6.63 4.43
N PHE A 106 -2.09 5.63 4.94
CA PHE A 106 -2.12 4.25 4.49
C PHE A 106 -2.60 3.36 5.64
N LEU A 107 -3.62 2.56 5.35
CA LEU A 107 -4.15 1.57 6.28
C LEU A 107 -3.42 0.24 6.10
N HIS A 108 -3.22 -0.49 7.19
CA HIS A 108 -2.75 -1.88 7.11
C HIS A 108 -3.74 -2.73 6.30
N SER A 109 -3.26 -3.81 5.67
CA SER A 109 -4.10 -4.68 4.83
C SER A 109 -5.26 -5.37 5.57
N ARG A 110 -5.24 -5.37 6.90
CA ARG A 110 -6.34 -5.88 7.74
C ARG A 110 -7.50 -4.89 7.84
N ASP A 111 -7.22 -3.61 7.77
CA ASP A 111 -8.22 -2.54 7.79
C ASP A 111 -8.61 -2.06 6.39
N SER A 112 -7.92 -2.57 5.37
CA SER A 112 -8.12 -2.19 3.97
C SER A 112 -9.08 -3.13 3.26
N GLY A 113 -9.56 -2.69 2.09
CA GLY A 113 -10.07 -3.62 1.08
C GLY A 113 -8.96 -4.51 0.51
N HIS A 114 -9.30 -5.33 -0.48
CA HIS A 114 -8.35 -6.20 -1.16
C HIS A 114 -8.66 -6.24 -2.66
N LEU A 115 -7.79 -6.91 -3.43
CA LEU A 115 -8.04 -7.20 -4.83
C LEU A 115 -8.34 -8.69 -5.00
N GLU A 116 -9.19 -9.01 -5.97
CA GLU A 116 -9.37 -10.35 -6.50
C GLU A 116 -8.71 -10.42 -7.88
N PHE A 117 -7.70 -11.28 -8.01
CA PHE A 117 -7.02 -11.59 -9.25
C PHE A 117 -7.56 -12.91 -9.82
N THR A 118 -8.02 -12.90 -11.06
CA THR A 118 -8.49 -14.12 -11.73
C THR A 118 -7.81 -14.28 -13.08
N LEU A 119 -7.14 -15.42 -13.27
CA LEU A 119 -6.62 -15.86 -14.58
C LEU A 119 -7.74 -16.61 -15.31
N SER A 120 -8.47 -15.94 -16.18
CA SER A 120 -9.67 -16.49 -16.85
C SER A 120 -9.30 -17.50 -17.94
N LYS A 121 -8.31 -17.16 -18.78
CA LYS A 121 -7.80 -18.00 -19.86
C LYS A 121 -6.29 -17.88 -19.93
N SER A 122 -5.63 -18.99 -20.25
CA SER A 122 -4.19 -19.04 -20.41
C SER A 122 -3.87 -19.85 -21.66
N THR A 123 -3.21 -19.22 -22.63
CA THR A 123 -2.76 -19.84 -23.89
C THR A 123 -1.23 -19.84 -23.94
N LYS A 124 -0.62 -20.39 -25.00
CA LYS A 124 0.85 -20.31 -25.15
C LYS A 124 1.37 -18.88 -25.36
N ILE A 125 0.54 -17.96 -25.85
CA ILE A 125 0.96 -16.63 -26.31
C ILE A 125 0.37 -15.52 -25.42
N ARG A 126 -0.78 -15.78 -24.77
CA ARG A 126 -1.53 -14.76 -24.03
C ARG A 126 -2.25 -15.32 -22.81
N ASP A 127 -2.21 -14.55 -21.73
CA ASP A 127 -3.03 -14.71 -20.54
C ASP A 127 -4.11 -13.61 -20.50
N GLU A 128 -5.32 -13.99 -20.11
CA GLU A 128 -6.44 -13.09 -19.86
C GLU A 128 -6.67 -12.98 -18.36
N ILE A 129 -6.48 -11.78 -17.81
CA ILE A 129 -6.49 -11.51 -16.39
C ILE A 129 -7.54 -10.44 -16.08
N THR A 130 -8.35 -10.71 -15.06
CA THR A 130 -9.26 -9.73 -14.46
C THR A 130 -8.78 -9.42 -13.06
N ILE A 131 -8.73 -8.13 -12.71
CA ILE A 131 -8.42 -7.66 -11.36
C ILE A 131 -9.59 -6.79 -10.91
N LYS A 132 -10.19 -7.12 -9.77
CA LYS A 132 -11.32 -6.39 -9.19
C LYS A 132 -10.97 -5.92 -7.78
N GLY A 133 -11.27 -4.65 -7.48
CA GLY A 133 -11.20 -4.14 -6.11
C GLY A 133 -12.42 -4.55 -5.29
N VAL A 134 -12.19 -5.09 -4.10
CA VAL A 134 -13.21 -5.43 -3.11
C VAL A 134 -13.03 -4.50 -1.91
N PRO A 135 -13.97 -3.56 -1.68
CA PRO A 135 -13.84 -2.58 -0.61
C PRO A 135 -14.03 -3.23 0.76
N ASN A 136 -13.55 -2.54 1.80
CA ASN A 136 -13.84 -2.85 3.19
C ASN A 136 -14.58 -1.66 3.82
N GLU A 137 -15.78 -1.90 4.34
CA GLU A 137 -16.62 -0.84 4.93
C GLU A 137 -15.97 -0.19 6.17
N GLY A 138 -15.08 -0.92 6.85
CA GLY A 138 -14.31 -0.43 7.99
C GLY A 138 -13.26 0.61 7.62
N SER A 139 -12.72 0.57 6.40
CA SER A 139 -11.59 1.42 5.99
C SER A 139 -11.90 2.91 6.11
N LEU A 140 -13.06 3.35 5.60
CA LEU A 140 -13.48 4.75 5.67
C LEU A 140 -13.72 5.19 7.12
N ARG A 141 -14.24 4.30 7.97
CA ARG A 141 -14.48 4.58 9.39
C ARG A 141 -13.14 4.81 10.10
N THR A 142 -12.17 3.93 9.89
CA THR A 142 -10.82 4.06 10.45
C THR A 142 -10.15 5.35 9.97
N ALA A 143 -10.19 5.63 8.66
CA ALA A 143 -9.63 6.84 8.08
C ALA A 143 -10.22 8.14 8.67
N ARG A 144 -11.55 8.21 8.82
CA ARG A 144 -12.22 9.36 9.46
C ARG A 144 -11.85 9.53 10.93
N ARG A 145 -11.71 8.44 11.68
CA ARG A 145 -11.28 8.52 13.09
C ARG A 145 -9.83 8.99 13.20
N VAL A 146 -8.95 8.53 12.32
CA VAL A 146 -7.56 9.00 12.23
C VAL A 146 -7.52 10.49 11.91
N GLN A 147 -8.27 10.95 10.90
CA GLN A 147 -8.40 12.37 10.58
C GLN A 147 -8.91 13.19 11.77
N GLY A 148 -9.94 12.70 12.48
CA GLY A 148 -10.48 13.36 13.67
C GLY A 148 -9.46 13.50 14.80
N MET A 149 -8.66 12.46 15.03
CA MET A 149 -7.56 12.49 16.00
C MET A 149 -6.48 13.50 15.58
N ILE A 150 -6.02 13.44 14.33
CA ILE A 150 -5.02 14.38 13.78
C ILE A 150 -5.52 15.82 13.88
N ARG A 151 -6.81 16.05 13.60
CA ARG A 151 -7.45 17.35 13.79
C ARG A 151 -7.32 17.86 15.21
N GLN A 152 -7.73 17.06 16.19
CA GLN A 152 -7.66 17.47 17.61
C GLN A 152 -6.23 17.81 18.03
N LEU A 153 -5.23 17.05 17.54
CA LEU A 153 -3.82 17.29 17.84
C LEU A 153 -3.28 18.56 17.18
N LEU A 154 -3.61 18.79 15.90
CA LEU A 154 -3.03 19.85 15.09
C LEU A 154 -3.70 21.23 15.27
N LEU A 155 -4.95 21.26 15.75
CA LEU A 155 -5.68 22.51 15.97
C LEU A 155 -4.93 23.47 16.90
N GLY A 156 -4.32 22.97 17.98
CA GLY A 156 -3.53 23.77 18.93
C GLY A 156 -2.27 24.39 18.32
N PHE A 157 -1.78 23.84 17.21
CA PHE A 157 -0.63 24.37 16.46
C PHE A 157 -1.04 25.34 15.34
N GLY A 158 -2.33 25.67 15.23
CA GLY A 158 -2.87 26.51 14.16
C GLY A 158 -2.89 25.83 12.80
N ILE A 159 -2.94 24.49 12.78
CA ILE A 159 -3.08 23.67 11.57
C ILE A 159 -4.47 23.03 11.58
N VAL A 160 -5.26 23.33 10.55
CA VAL A 160 -6.66 22.95 10.46
C VAL A 160 -6.86 21.97 9.30
N PRO A 161 -7.11 20.67 9.56
CA PRO A 161 -7.68 19.77 8.56
C PRO A 161 -9.15 20.14 8.31
N PRO A 162 -9.59 20.43 7.08
CA PRO A 162 -11.01 20.47 6.76
C PRO A 162 -11.60 19.06 6.87
N PHE A 163 -12.94 18.97 6.87
CA PHE A 163 -13.65 17.69 6.98
C PHE A 163 -13.66 16.86 5.69
N SER A 164 -12.96 17.30 4.63
CA SER A 164 -12.82 16.53 3.40
C SER A 164 -11.82 15.40 3.61
N LEU A 165 -12.20 14.18 3.21
CA LEU A 165 -11.36 13.00 3.20
C LEU A 165 -11.74 12.18 1.99
N GLU A 166 -10.74 11.75 1.24
CA GLU A 166 -10.93 10.92 0.06
C GLU A 166 -10.27 9.56 0.28
N MET A 167 -11.04 8.50 0.03
CA MET A 167 -10.53 7.13 -0.04
C MET A 167 -10.15 6.83 -1.48
N VAL A 168 -8.96 6.30 -1.70
CA VAL A 168 -8.55 5.92 -3.04
C VAL A 168 -9.00 4.49 -3.35
N PRO A 169 -9.45 4.18 -4.59
CA PRO A 169 -9.84 2.83 -4.96
C PRO A 169 -8.76 1.79 -4.69
N ASN A 170 -9.18 0.57 -4.35
CA ASN A 170 -8.25 -0.51 -4.02
C ASN A 170 -7.25 -0.79 -5.15
N GLY A 171 -6.01 -1.08 -4.78
CA GLY A 171 -4.91 -1.36 -5.71
C GLY A 171 -4.24 -0.13 -6.33
N ARG A 172 -4.76 1.09 -6.06
CA ARG A 172 -4.14 2.35 -6.49
C ARG A 172 -3.06 2.85 -5.53
N SER A 173 -2.92 2.21 -4.36
CA SER A 173 -1.82 2.47 -3.42
C SER A 173 -0.46 2.03 -3.95
N TYR A 174 -0.45 1.08 -4.90
CA TYR A 174 0.73 0.33 -5.34
C TYR A 174 1.45 -0.43 -4.20
N HIS A 175 0.84 -0.50 -3.01
CA HIS A 175 1.27 -1.32 -1.88
C HIS A 175 0.38 -2.56 -1.83
N THR A 176 0.69 -3.53 -2.68
CA THR A 176 -0.07 -4.78 -2.78
C THR A 176 0.85 -6.00 -2.66
N GLY A 177 0.29 -7.10 -2.16
CA GLY A 177 1.04 -8.32 -1.90
C GLY A 177 0.15 -9.49 -1.49
N GLY A 178 0.78 -10.57 -1.00
CA GLY A 178 0.10 -11.67 -0.33
C GLY A 178 -0.86 -12.46 -1.21
N SER A 179 -0.54 -12.66 -2.49
CA SER A 179 -1.27 -13.61 -3.35
C SER A 179 -0.98 -15.06 -3.02
N PHE A 180 0.22 -15.34 -2.51
CA PHE A 180 0.66 -16.63 -2.03
C PHE A 180 1.38 -16.44 -0.70
N PRO A 181 0.66 -15.96 0.35
CA PRO A 181 1.28 -15.53 1.59
C PRO A 181 2.04 -16.69 2.23
N MET A 182 3.23 -16.39 2.77
CA MET A 182 3.98 -17.32 3.58
C MET A 182 3.17 -17.62 4.83
N SER A 183 2.67 -18.85 4.93
CA SER A 183 1.90 -19.34 6.07
C SER A 183 2.30 -20.80 6.35
N GLY A 184 1.71 -21.37 7.40
CA GLY A 184 1.81 -22.81 7.66
C GLY A 184 0.67 -23.62 7.02
N ASP A 185 -0.08 -23.04 6.08
CA ASP A 185 -1.18 -23.71 5.38
C ASP A 185 -0.65 -24.42 4.12
N ASP A 186 -0.99 -25.70 3.96
CA ASP A 186 -0.59 -26.53 2.82
C ASP A 186 -1.47 -26.31 1.56
N SER A 187 -2.42 -25.38 1.61
CA SER A 187 -3.27 -25.04 0.48
C SER A 187 -2.49 -24.41 -0.69
N VAL A 188 -2.96 -24.70 -1.92
CA VAL A 188 -2.40 -24.21 -3.19
C VAL A 188 -2.36 -22.68 -3.35
N PHE A 189 -3.00 -21.95 -2.43
CA PHE A 189 -2.99 -20.48 -2.38
C PHE A 189 -1.97 -19.90 -1.41
N PHE A 190 -1.12 -20.72 -0.82
CA PHE A 190 -0.12 -20.31 0.16
C PHE A 190 1.29 -20.74 -0.26
N SER A 191 2.27 -20.18 0.43
CA SER A 191 3.65 -20.61 0.37
C SER A 191 4.19 -20.91 1.76
N ASP A 192 5.26 -21.68 1.85
CA ASP A 192 5.96 -21.90 3.11
C ASP A 192 6.86 -20.72 3.51
N THR A 193 7.59 -20.84 4.62
CA THR A 193 8.48 -19.78 5.12
C THR A 193 9.68 -19.47 4.21
N LEU A 194 9.97 -20.30 3.21
CA LEU A 194 10.96 -20.02 2.17
C LEU A 194 10.34 -19.45 0.89
N GLY A 195 9.06 -19.07 0.95
CA GLY A 195 8.30 -18.57 -0.18
C GLY A 195 8.03 -19.63 -1.23
N ARG A 196 8.08 -20.93 -0.91
CA ARG A 196 7.79 -22.01 -1.87
C ARG A 196 6.29 -22.24 -1.93
N PRO A 197 5.62 -22.00 -3.08
CA PRO A 197 4.20 -22.29 -3.22
C PRO A 197 3.92 -23.77 -3.03
N ALA A 198 2.78 -24.12 -2.44
CA ALA A 198 2.39 -25.51 -2.28
C ALA A 198 2.39 -26.25 -3.64
N GLY A 199 3.14 -27.35 -3.72
CA GLY A 199 3.37 -28.12 -4.95
C GLY A 199 4.60 -27.72 -5.78
N LEU A 200 5.32 -26.65 -5.42
CA LEU A 200 6.51 -26.17 -6.14
C LEU A 200 7.77 -26.09 -5.25
N ASN A 201 8.38 -27.24 -4.96
CA ASN A 201 9.49 -27.36 -4.00
C ASN A 201 10.82 -26.69 -4.42
N ARG A 202 10.95 -26.25 -5.67
CA ARG A 202 12.18 -25.66 -6.24
C ARG A 202 11.98 -24.22 -6.73
N VAL A 203 10.85 -23.61 -6.42
CA VAL A 203 10.49 -22.23 -6.80
C VAL A 203 10.25 -21.43 -5.53
N HIS A 204 10.93 -20.31 -5.37
CA HIS A 204 10.82 -19.42 -4.22
C HIS A 204 10.30 -18.06 -4.67
N ILE A 205 9.19 -17.60 -4.10
CA ILE A 205 8.67 -16.25 -4.27
C ILE A 205 9.42 -15.32 -3.31
N MET A 206 10.01 -14.27 -3.84
CA MET A 206 10.83 -13.31 -3.07
C MET A 206 10.36 -11.86 -3.20
N ASP A 207 9.20 -11.63 -3.81
CA ASP A 207 8.53 -10.32 -3.80
C ASP A 207 7.34 -10.30 -2.84
N ALA A 208 6.59 -9.20 -2.85
CA ALA A 208 5.44 -9.00 -1.99
C ALA A 208 4.34 -10.07 -2.12
N ALA A 209 4.34 -10.92 -3.16
CA ALA A 209 3.37 -12.02 -3.29
C ALA A 209 3.45 -13.02 -2.15
N SER A 210 4.64 -13.16 -1.55
CA SER A 210 4.89 -14.01 -0.40
C SER A 210 4.47 -13.39 0.93
N PHE A 211 4.08 -12.11 0.99
CA PHE A 211 3.87 -11.44 2.27
C PHE A 211 2.57 -11.89 2.96
N PRO A 212 2.60 -12.22 4.26
CA PRO A 212 1.39 -12.58 5.01
C PRO A 212 0.48 -11.38 5.29
N SER A 213 1.03 -10.16 5.27
CA SER A 213 0.28 -8.91 5.40
C SER A 213 1.01 -7.77 4.70
N ILE A 214 0.29 -6.67 4.42
CA ILE A 214 0.86 -5.45 3.85
C ILE A 214 0.70 -4.31 4.85
N PRO A 215 1.81 -3.79 5.43
CA PRO A 215 1.73 -2.68 6.36
C PRO A 215 1.38 -1.38 5.64
N GLY A 216 0.92 -0.39 6.41
CA GLY A 216 0.70 0.96 5.89
C GLY A 216 2.01 1.66 5.49
N SER A 217 3.15 1.26 6.05
CA SER A 217 4.46 1.82 5.71
C SER A 217 4.96 1.34 4.33
N PRO A 218 5.92 2.05 3.71
CA PRO A 218 6.57 1.59 2.49
C PRO A 218 7.17 0.18 2.64
N ILE A 219 6.84 -0.71 1.71
CA ILE A 219 7.17 -2.14 1.83
C ILE A 219 8.45 -2.56 1.11
N LEU A 220 9.05 -1.68 0.30
CA LEU A 220 10.18 -2.04 -0.57
C LEU A 220 11.38 -2.58 0.21
N TYR A 221 11.73 -1.96 1.33
CA TYR A 221 12.81 -2.42 2.18
C TYR A 221 12.53 -3.83 2.75
N THR A 222 11.31 -4.06 3.22
CA THR A 222 10.88 -5.38 3.71
C THR A 222 10.94 -6.44 2.62
N ILE A 223 10.63 -6.08 1.37
CA ILE A 223 10.74 -7.02 0.22
C ILE A 223 12.20 -7.45 0.04
N MET A 224 13.13 -6.49 0.04
CA MET A 224 14.57 -6.79 -0.08
C MET A 224 15.07 -7.63 1.09
N ALA A 225 14.67 -7.29 2.32
CA ALA A 225 15.05 -8.05 3.51
C ALA A 225 14.50 -9.48 3.48
N ASN A 226 13.25 -9.67 3.04
CA ASN A 226 12.67 -11.00 2.91
C ASN A 226 13.34 -11.83 1.80
N ALA A 227 13.70 -11.20 0.69
CA ALA A 227 14.46 -11.83 -0.38
C ALA A 227 15.81 -12.36 0.13
N ASP A 228 16.59 -11.52 0.82
CA ASP A 228 17.86 -11.90 1.42
C ASP A 228 17.71 -13.07 2.41
N ARG A 229 16.70 -12.99 3.29
CA ARG A 229 16.35 -14.06 4.23
C ARG A 229 16.06 -15.39 3.53
N ILE A 230 15.23 -15.38 2.49
CA ILE A 230 14.84 -16.59 1.74
C ILE A 230 16.07 -17.25 1.10
N VAL A 231 16.93 -16.46 0.43
CA VAL A 231 18.13 -17.01 -0.23
C VAL A 231 19.09 -17.60 0.78
N THR A 232 19.36 -16.89 1.88
CA THR A 232 20.26 -17.36 2.93
C THR A 232 19.75 -18.66 3.55
N SER A 233 18.46 -18.71 3.94
CA SER A 233 17.86 -19.92 4.51
C SER A 233 17.81 -21.09 3.53
N ALA A 234 17.60 -20.83 2.23
CA ALA A 234 17.64 -21.89 1.21
C ALA A 234 19.05 -22.46 1.00
N ILE A 235 20.09 -21.62 1.04
CA ILE A 235 21.49 -22.06 0.98
C ILE A 235 21.84 -22.92 2.20
N ASP A 236 21.42 -22.50 3.39
CA ASP A 236 21.68 -23.24 4.63
C ASP A 236 21.00 -24.62 4.63
N GLN A 237 19.76 -24.72 4.13
CA GLN A 237 19.09 -26.01 3.95
C GLN A 237 19.90 -26.95 3.05
N ILE A 238 20.40 -26.45 1.91
CA ILE A 238 21.22 -27.25 0.99
C ILE A 238 22.54 -27.69 1.64
N ARG A 239 23.18 -26.85 2.45
CA ARG A 239 24.42 -27.19 3.16
C ARG A 239 24.21 -28.22 4.28
N SER A 240 23.00 -28.27 4.84
CA SER A 240 22.64 -29.21 5.91
C SER A 240 22.15 -30.58 5.40
N THR A 241 22.01 -30.75 4.07
CA THR A 241 21.63 -32.02 3.42
C THR A 241 22.85 -32.74 2.88
#